data_AF-N8QYU5-F1
#
_entry.id   AF-N8QYU5-F1
#
_cell.length_a   1.000
_cell.length_b   1.000
_cell.length_c   1.000
_cell.angle_alpha   90.00
_cell.angle_beta   90.00
_cell.angle_gamma   90.00
#
_symmetry.space_group_name_H-M   'P 1'
#
loop_
_entity.id
_entity.type
_entity.pdbx_description
1 polymer ?
#
loop_
_entity_poly.entity_id
_entity_poly.type
_entity_poly.pdbx_seq_one_letter_code
_entity_poly.pdbx_strand_id
1 'polypeptide(L)'
;MNTVMKQALVITTFSAAVILTGCGKSKPEPKSKTEKVEAISDWSCTHPDNLNQIQTSLKKEYLKQIERSLRQSQYQVDADILNKINQGLKFEIKNIRTLPLEDESQKNTQLSCESQLVVSFPKGLQKRAEKAYVEELRHSNEESQTLNDYFSDNESSLTLENDQLKGEFLYNITKTDKEGLVFDLPSQNTVIEGLVFVATKAVQYAAYVKENELIDENIEENRQMSEQNNEEQTALAQEAMDVRKKELDSDKAKQVERLNLTWDKLGADKKTQFKQDQSDWFKKRDVECKVLAQKSVEEIPEKDLETYQKQSDYWTADMRKQNQEMQYTQCFIQKTAERTIYLNNLN
;
A
#
# COMPACT_ATOMS: atom_id res chain seq x y z
N MET A 1 12.55 22.21 -15.90
CA MET A 1 13.68 21.74 -16.72
C MET A 1 13.22 20.50 -17.46
N ASN A 2 13.21 20.56 -18.78
CA ASN A 2 12.80 19.48 -19.67
C ASN A 2 13.93 18.46 -19.82
N THR A 3 13.62 17.17 -19.69
CA THR A 3 14.43 16.13 -20.32
C THR A 3 13.54 14.99 -20.80
N VAL A 4 13.24 15.07 -22.09
CA VAL A 4 12.71 14.00 -22.95
C VAL A 4 13.77 12.92 -23.05
N MET A 5 13.45 11.66 -22.74
CA MET A 5 14.33 10.53 -23.04
C MET A 5 13.66 9.58 -24.04
N LYS A 6 14.45 9.26 -25.06
CA LYS A 6 14.07 8.79 -26.39
C LYS A 6 13.53 7.35 -26.40
N GLN A 7 12.48 7.16 -27.19
CA GLN A 7 12.01 5.88 -27.68
C GLN A 7 13.09 5.21 -28.55
N ALA A 8 13.39 3.94 -28.28
CA ALA A 8 14.14 3.07 -29.18
C ALA A 8 13.24 1.88 -29.54
N LEU A 9 12.60 2.00 -30.70
CA LEU A 9 11.74 0.97 -31.30
C LEU A 9 12.65 0.07 -32.17
N VAL A 10 12.86 -1.19 -31.76
CA VAL A 10 13.61 -2.17 -32.56
C VAL A 10 12.62 -2.90 -33.46
N ILE A 11 12.59 -2.50 -34.73
CA ILE A 11 11.84 -3.16 -35.81
C ILE A 11 12.74 -4.25 -36.40
N THR A 12 12.48 -5.51 -36.07
CA THR A 12 13.09 -6.66 -36.77
C THR A 12 12.25 -7.03 -37.99
N THR A 13 12.79 -6.74 -39.16
CA THR A 13 12.30 -7.10 -40.48
C THR A 13 12.56 -8.60 -40.76
N PHE A 14 11.50 -9.40 -40.90
CA PHE A 14 11.60 -10.75 -41.45
C PHE A 14 11.50 -10.70 -42.98
N SER A 15 12.61 -10.98 -43.65
CA SER A 15 12.70 -11.10 -45.10
C SER A 15 12.01 -12.37 -45.59
N ALA A 16 11.06 -12.20 -46.52
CA ALA A 16 10.44 -13.28 -47.27
C ALA A 16 11.45 -13.92 -48.25
N ALA A 17 11.68 -15.22 -48.13
CA ALA A 17 12.33 -16.02 -49.17
C ALA A 17 11.26 -16.79 -49.94
N VAL A 18 10.93 -16.28 -51.14
CA VAL A 18 10.18 -17.02 -52.17
C VAL A 18 11.18 -17.93 -52.88
N ILE A 19 10.99 -19.25 -52.79
CA ILE A 19 11.63 -20.19 -53.71
C ILE A 19 10.54 -20.79 -54.59
N LEU A 20 10.54 -20.36 -55.85
CA LEU A 20 9.85 -21.02 -56.95
C LEU A 20 10.87 -21.78 -57.81
N THR A 21 10.35 -22.86 -58.38
CA THR A 21 10.84 -23.67 -59.52
C THR A 21 11.62 -24.95 -59.22
N GLY A 22 11.05 -26.04 -59.73
CA GLY A 22 11.61 -27.37 -59.82
C GLY A 22 10.59 -28.34 -60.44
N CYS A 23 10.26 -28.14 -61.72
CA CYS A 23 9.43 -29.05 -62.51
C CYS A 23 10.17 -30.39 -62.74
N GLY A 24 9.66 -31.49 -62.18
CA GLY A 24 10.09 -32.85 -62.47
C GLY A 24 8.90 -33.73 -62.86
N LYS A 25 8.84 -34.14 -64.13
CA LYS A 25 7.78 -34.96 -64.73
C LYS A 25 7.68 -36.34 -64.06
N SER A 26 6.50 -36.68 -63.55
CA SER A 26 6.12 -38.05 -63.15
C SER A 26 4.70 -38.37 -63.64
N LYS A 27 4.52 -39.58 -64.19
CA LYS A 27 3.32 -40.09 -64.89
C LYS A 27 2.04 -40.08 -64.02
N PRO A 28 0.84 -40.04 -64.62
CA PRO A 28 -0.43 -40.11 -63.90
C PRO A 28 -0.80 -41.56 -63.55
N GLU A 29 -1.05 -41.81 -62.27
CA GLU A 29 -1.72 -43.02 -61.76
C GLU A 29 -2.87 -42.61 -60.81
N PRO A 30 -3.86 -43.48 -60.61
CA PRO A 30 -5.27 -43.15 -60.76
C PRO A 30 -5.89 -42.44 -59.54
N LYS A 31 -6.91 -41.62 -59.83
CA LYS A 31 -7.87 -41.11 -58.85
C LYS A 31 -8.55 -42.29 -58.16
N SER A 32 -8.17 -42.60 -56.93
CA SER A 32 -8.94 -43.42 -56.00
C SER A 32 -8.32 -43.36 -54.61
N LYS A 33 -8.59 -42.27 -53.89
CA LYS A 33 -8.77 -42.30 -52.43
C LYS A 33 -9.92 -41.37 -52.15
N THR A 34 -11.08 -41.96 -51.93
CA THR A 34 -12.22 -41.37 -51.23
C THR A 34 -11.66 -40.54 -50.09
N GLU A 35 -11.89 -39.22 -50.12
CA GLU A 35 -11.78 -38.40 -48.92
C GLU A 35 -12.59 -39.12 -47.84
N LYS A 36 -11.92 -39.50 -46.75
CA LYS A 36 -12.64 -39.79 -45.52
C LYS A 36 -13.34 -38.49 -45.16
N VAL A 37 -14.64 -38.44 -45.44
CA VAL A 37 -15.53 -37.49 -44.77
C VAL A 37 -15.29 -37.73 -43.28
N GLU A 38 -14.65 -36.78 -42.61
CA GLU A 38 -14.56 -36.79 -41.15
C GLU A 38 -15.99 -36.93 -40.64
N ALA A 39 -16.24 -38.02 -39.91
CA ALA A 39 -17.55 -38.26 -39.33
C ALA A 39 -17.87 -37.06 -38.43
N ILE A 40 -18.97 -36.38 -38.74
CA ILE A 40 -19.52 -35.33 -37.90
C ILE A 40 -19.69 -35.90 -36.49
N SER A 41 -19.19 -35.18 -35.48
CA SER A 41 -19.37 -35.56 -34.08
C SER A 41 -20.85 -35.62 -33.74
N ASP A 42 -21.28 -36.59 -32.92
CA ASP A 42 -22.70 -36.70 -32.59
C ASP A 42 -23.20 -35.40 -31.94
N TRP A 43 -24.38 -34.95 -32.37
CA TRP A 43 -25.04 -33.77 -31.84
C TRP A 43 -25.55 -34.06 -30.41
N SER A 44 -24.69 -33.84 -29.42
CA SER A 44 -24.93 -34.15 -28.01
C SER A 44 -24.09 -33.25 -27.10
N CYS A 45 -24.63 -32.88 -25.94
CA CYS A 45 -23.90 -32.16 -24.90
C CYS A 45 -22.72 -32.97 -24.33
N THR A 46 -22.72 -34.30 -24.46
CA THR A 46 -21.74 -35.19 -23.81
C THR A 46 -20.75 -35.86 -24.78
N HIS A 47 -20.85 -35.61 -26.08
CA HIS A 47 -19.97 -36.25 -27.05
C HIS A 47 -18.51 -35.81 -26.85
N PRO A 48 -17.53 -36.73 -26.76
CA PRO A 48 -16.14 -36.38 -26.43
C PRO A 48 -15.51 -35.33 -27.35
N ASP A 49 -15.75 -35.42 -28.66
CA ASP A 49 -15.19 -34.45 -29.62
C ASP A 49 -15.75 -33.04 -29.43
N ASN A 50 -17.02 -32.93 -29.06
CA ASN A 50 -17.67 -31.65 -28.75
C ASN A 50 -17.02 -31.02 -27.52
N LEU A 51 -16.82 -31.83 -26.48
CA LEU A 51 -16.17 -31.37 -25.24
C LEU A 51 -14.72 -30.95 -25.48
N ASN A 52 -13.96 -31.69 -26.29
CA ASN A 52 -12.59 -31.35 -26.66
C ASN A 52 -12.52 -30.01 -27.42
N GLN A 53 -13.47 -29.76 -28.33
CA GLN A 53 -13.54 -28.50 -29.07
C GLN A 53 -13.88 -27.32 -28.17
N ILE A 54 -14.82 -27.50 -27.23
CA ILE A 54 -15.17 -26.48 -26.23
C ILE A 54 -13.97 -26.19 -25.33
N GLN A 55 -13.31 -27.22 -24.78
CA GLN A 55 -12.12 -27.06 -23.93
C GLN A 55 -10.96 -26.34 -24.66
N THR A 56 -10.76 -26.63 -25.94
CA THR A 56 -9.78 -25.94 -26.79
C THR A 56 -10.13 -24.46 -26.96
N SER A 57 -11.41 -24.16 -27.16
CA SER A 57 -11.92 -22.79 -27.28
C SER A 57 -11.77 -22.01 -25.97
N LEU A 58 -12.07 -22.63 -24.83
CA LEU A 58 -11.86 -22.05 -23.50
C LEU A 58 -10.39 -21.76 -23.22
N LYS A 59 -9.48 -22.68 -23.57
CA LYS A 59 -8.04 -22.44 -23.46
C LYS A 59 -7.59 -21.26 -24.32
N LYS A 60 -8.10 -21.14 -25.54
CA LYS A 60 -7.78 -20.02 -26.44
C LYS A 60 -8.27 -18.68 -25.87
N GLU A 61 -9.47 -18.65 -25.31
CA GLU A 61 -10.02 -17.44 -24.67
C GLU A 61 -9.21 -17.06 -23.43
N TYR A 62 -8.85 -18.02 -22.57
CA TYR A 62 -7.92 -17.78 -21.47
C TYR A 62 -6.61 -17.12 -21.94
N LEU A 63 -5.94 -17.70 -22.95
CA LEU A 63 -4.67 -17.20 -23.46
C LEU A 63 -4.77 -15.75 -23.96
N LYS A 64 -5.88 -15.41 -24.61
CA LYS A 64 -6.17 -14.06 -25.08
C LYS A 64 -6.41 -13.09 -23.92
N GLN A 65 -7.15 -13.51 -22.90
CA GLN A 65 -7.47 -12.65 -21.75
C GLN A 65 -6.25 -12.42 -20.84
N ILE A 66 -5.45 -13.46 -20.56
CA ILE A 66 -4.23 -13.30 -19.76
C ILE A 66 -3.23 -12.39 -20.47
N GLU A 67 -3.05 -12.54 -21.79
CA GLU A 67 -2.22 -11.63 -22.56
C GLU A 67 -2.68 -10.17 -22.44
N ARG A 68 -3.98 -9.92 -22.52
CA ARG A 68 -4.56 -8.59 -22.34
C ARG A 68 -4.35 -8.05 -20.93
N SER A 69 -4.63 -8.86 -19.91
CA SER A 69 -4.45 -8.49 -18.49
C SER A 69 -3.01 -8.08 -18.20
N LEU A 70 -2.04 -8.88 -18.67
CA LEU A 70 -0.62 -8.62 -18.44
C LEU A 70 -0.11 -7.38 -19.21
N ARG A 71 -0.61 -7.12 -20.43
CA ARG A 71 -0.28 -5.90 -21.19
C ARG A 71 -0.79 -4.62 -20.51
N GLN A 72 -1.87 -4.72 -19.74
CA GLN A 72 -2.48 -3.58 -19.04
C GLN A 72 -1.89 -3.37 -17.64
N SER A 73 -1.11 -4.33 -17.14
CA SER A 73 -0.50 -4.24 -15.83
C SER A 73 0.83 -3.49 -15.87
N GLN A 74 1.13 -2.76 -14.79
CA GLN A 74 2.41 -2.08 -14.59
C GLN A 74 3.51 -3.00 -14.05
N TYR A 75 3.15 -4.19 -13.56
CA TYR A 75 4.08 -5.10 -12.91
C TYR A 75 4.83 -5.97 -13.91
N GLN A 76 6.12 -6.20 -13.60
CA GLN A 76 6.94 -7.13 -14.36
C GLN A 76 6.37 -8.55 -14.27
N VAL A 77 6.44 -9.26 -15.40
CA VAL A 77 5.88 -10.60 -15.56
C VAL A 77 7.01 -11.62 -15.59
N ASP A 78 6.89 -12.67 -14.77
CA ASP A 78 7.73 -13.85 -14.85
C ASP A 78 7.31 -14.73 -16.05
N ALA A 79 8.02 -14.57 -17.17
CA ALA A 79 7.71 -15.25 -18.44
C ALA A 79 7.84 -16.77 -18.36
N ASP A 80 8.75 -17.29 -17.54
CA ASP A 80 8.95 -18.73 -17.37
C ASP A 80 7.78 -19.35 -16.60
N ILE A 81 7.29 -18.66 -15.58
CA ILE A 81 6.09 -19.07 -14.84
C ILE A 81 4.86 -18.95 -15.74
N LEU A 82 4.71 -17.87 -16.50
CA LEU A 82 3.60 -17.72 -17.46
C LEU A 82 3.56 -18.88 -18.46
N ASN A 83 4.71 -19.25 -19.04
CA ASN A 83 4.79 -20.37 -19.96
C ASN A 83 4.42 -21.70 -19.29
N LYS A 84 4.91 -21.96 -18.07
CA LYS A 84 4.55 -23.16 -17.29
C LYS A 84 3.05 -23.23 -17.01
N ILE A 85 2.42 -22.11 -16.68
CA ILE A 85 0.97 -22.02 -16.47
C ILE A 85 0.25 -22.37 -17.77
N ASN A 86 0.55 -21.66 -18.86
CA ASN A 86 -0.12 -21.84 -20.16
C ASN A 86 -0.03 -23.28 -20.70
N GLN A 87 1.07 -23.98 -20.41
CA GLN A 87 1.26 -25.38 -20.78
C GLN A 87 0.61 -26.37 -19.80
N GLY A 88 0.59 -26.04 -18.50
CA GLY A 88 0.18 -26.94 -17.43
C GLY A 88 -1.32 -26.96 -17.12
N LEU A 89 -2.09 -25.97 -17.59
CA LEU A 89 -3.54 -25.89 -17.36
C LEU A 89 -4.30 -26.99 -18.10
N LYS A 90 -5.24 -27.62 -17.39
CA LYS A 90 -6.17 -28.63 -17.93
C LYS A 90 -7.61 -28.20 -17.69
N PHE A 91 -8.40 -28.16 -18.77
CA PHE A 91 -9.81 -27.79 -18.75
C PHE A 91 -10.64 -29.07 -18.83
N GLU A 92 -11.56 -29.26 -17.89
CA GLU A 92 -12.47 -30.40 -17.84
C GLU A 92 -13.91 -29.91 -17.69
N ILE A 93 -14.83 -30.49 -18.46
CA ILE A 93 -16.27 -30.22 -18.36
C ILE A 93 -16.90 -31.44 -17.69
N LYS A 94 -17.53 -31.23 -16.54
CA LYS A 94 -18.12 -32.29 -15.70
C LYS A 94 -19.59 -32.03 -15.45
N ASN A 95 -20.30 -33.04 -14.94
CA ASN A 95 -21.70 -32.95 -14.50
C ASN A 95 -22.62 -32.37 -15.58
N ILE A 96 -22.47 -32.84 -16.82
CA ILE A 96 -23.18 -32.30 -17.98
C ILE A 96 -24.65 -32.73 -17.98
N ARG A 97 -25.54 -31.77 -18.20
CA ARG A 97 -26.98 -31.95 -18.35
C ARG A 97 -27.49 -31.16 -19.54
N THR A 98 -28.43 -31.72 -20.29
CA THR A 98 -29.18 -30.98 -21.31
C THR A 98 -30.39 -30.31 -20.65
N LEU A 99 -30.53 -29.01 -20.86
CA LEU A 99 -31.65 -28.21 -20.38
C LEU A 99 -32.79 -28.17 -21.41
N PRO A 100 -34.05 -28.04 -20.96
CA PRO A 100 -35.14 -27.73 -21.87
C PRO A 100 -34.88 -26.36 -22.54
N LEU A 101 -35.21 -26.25 -23.82
CA LEU A 101 -35.15 -24.98 -24.52
C LEU A 101 -36.36 -24.11 -24.17
N GLU A 102 -36.15 -22.80 -24.12
CA GLU A 102 -37.24 -21.83 -23.97
C GLU A 102 -38.13 -21.76 -25.23
N ASP A 103 -37.52 -21.89 -26.41
CA ASP A 103 -38.23 -21.92 -27.70
C ASP A 103 -38.29 -23.33 -28.27
N GLU A 104 -39.49 -23.90 -28.20
CA GLU A 104 -39.81 -25.25 -28.68
C GLU A 104 -39.69 -25.40 -30.21
N SER A 105 -39.53 -24.31 -30.97
CA SER A 105 -39.25 -24.39 -32.41
C SER A 105 -37.79 -24.78 -32.71
N GLN A 106 -36.88 -24.62 -31.74
CA GLN A 106 -35.43 -24.82 -31.92
C GLN A 106 -34.92 -26.20 -31.47
N LYS A 107 -35.77 -27.04 -30.89
CA LYS A 107 -35.35 -28.35 -30.33
C LYS A 107 -34.80 -29.37 -31.31
N ASN A 108 -34.93 -29.14 -32.61
CA ASN A 108 -34.31 -29.98 -33.65
C ASN A 108 -32.96 -29.44 -34.15
N THR A 109 -32.57 -28.24 -33.72
CA THR A 109 -31.37 -27.54 -34.21
C THR A 109 -30.49 -27.01 -33.09
N GLN A 110 -30.96 -26.90 -31.85
CA GLN A 110 -30.17 -26.40 -30.71
C GLN A 110 -30.24 -27.34 -29.50
N LEU A 111 -29.12 -27.46 -28.80
CA LEU A 111 -29.04 -28.05 -27.45
C LEU A 111 -28.58 -26.94 -26.49
N SER A 112 -29.24 -26.83 -25.34
CA SER A 112 -28.76 -26.04 -24.20
C SER A 112 -28.14 -26.99 -23.17
N CYS A 113 -26.90 -26.72 -22.78
CA CYS A 113 -26.11 -27.58 -21.92
C CYS A 113 -25.69 -26.84 -20.64
N GLU A 114 -25.97 -27.44 -19.50
CA GLU A 114 -25.51 -27.05 -18.18
C GLU A 114 -24.40 -27.99 -17.73
N SER A 115 -23.34 -27.46 -17.13
CA SER A 115 -22.20 -28.24 -16.69
C SER A 115 -21.39 -27.50 -15.63
N GLN A 116 -20.36 -28.17 -15.11
CA GLN A 116 -19.33 -27.57 -14.28
C GLN A 116 -18.02 -27.51 -15.07
N LEU A 117 -17.42 -26.32 -15.16
CA LEU A 117 -16.06 -26.17 -15.67
C LEU A 117 -15.08 -26.30 -14.50
N VAL A 118 -14.15 -27.24 -14.64
CA VAL A 118 -13.06 -27.48 -13.69
C VAL A 118 -11.74 -27.22 -14.41
N VAL A 119 -10.98 -26.24 -13.92
CA VAL A 119 -9.63 -25.97 -14.39
C VAL A 119 -8.63 -26.48 -13.36
N SER A 120 -7.83 -27.47 -13.74
CA SER A 120 -6.73 -27.95 -12.90
C SER A 120 -5.45 -27.20 -13.22
N PHE A 121 -4.80 -26.72 -12.16
CA PHE A 121 -3.57 -25.93 -12.24
C PHE A 121 -2.33 -26.83 -12.20
N PRO A 122 -1.19 -26.36 -12.75
CA PRO A 122 0.09 -26.95 -12.40
C PRO A 122 0.35 -26.79 -10.89
N LYS A 123 0.93 -27.84 -10.28
CA LYS A 123 1.15 -27.90 -8.83
C LYS A 123 1.82 -26.66 -8.29
N GLY A 124 1.26 -26.10 -7.22
CA GLY A 124 1.81 -24.95 -6.51
C GLY A 124 1.48 -23.59 -7.13
N LEU A 125 0.77 -23.55 -8.26
CA LEU A 125 0.28 -22.29 -8.84
C LEU A 125 -0.66 -21.57 -7.88
N GLN A 126 -1.64 -22.28 -7.30
CA GLN A 126 -2.58 -21.70 -6.35
C GLN A 126 -1.82 -21.03 -5.19
N LYS A 127 -0.92 -21.78 -4.55
CA LYS A 127 -0.12 -21.27 -3.43
C LYS A 127 0.73 -20.05 -3.80
N ARG A 128 1.26 -20.00 -5.04
CA ARG A 128 2.00 -18.84 -5.52
C ARG A 128 1.09 -17.63 -5.71
N ALA A 129 -0.10 -17.83 -6.27
CA ALA A 129 -1.09 -16.76 -6.42
C ALA A 129 -1.57 -16.24 -5.04
N GLU A 130 -1.80 -17.13 -4.07
CA GLU A 130 -2.16 -16.77 -2.69
C GLU A 130 -1.09 -15.86 -2.06
N LYS A 131 0.19 -16.23 -2.19
CA LYS A 131 1.28 -15.39 -1.71
C LYS A 131 1.34 -14.04 -2.42
N ALA A 132 1.15 -14.03 -3.74
CA ALA A 132 1.15 -12.80 -4.51
C ALA A 132 0.02 -11.86 -4.13
N TYR A 133 -1.17 -12.41 -3.86
CA TYR A 133 -2.31 -11.65 -3.39
C TYR A 133 -2.03 -11.00 -2.03
N VAL A 134 -1.42 -11.73 -1.10
CA VAL A 134 -1.00 -11.17 0.19
C VAL A 134 0.05 -10.08 0.03
N GLU A 135 1.05 -10.27 -0.84
CA GLU A 135 2.05 -9.22 -1.06
C GLU A 135 1.44 -7.96 -1.67
N GLU A 136 0.59 -8.08 -2.69
CA GLU A 136 -0.06 -6.92 -3.30
C GLU A 136 -0.86 -6.09 -2.29
N LEU A 137 -1.51 -6.74 -1.32
CA LEU A 137 -2.32 -6.07 -0.30
C LEU A 137 -1.52 -5.58 0.92
N ARG A 138 -0.23 -5.91 1.04
CA ARG A 138 0.53 -5.73 2.29
C ARG A 138 0.58 -4.29 2.82
N HIS A 139 0.59 -3.31 1.91
CA HIS A 139 0.57 -1.88 2.24
C HIS A 139 -0.72 -1.19 1.77
N SER A 140 -1.76 -1.96 1.45
CA SER A 140 -3.07 -1.42 1.11
C SER A 140 -3.87 -1.13 2.38
N ASN A 141 -4.90 -0.28 2.26
CA ASN A 141 -5.86 -0.02 3.34
C ASN A 141 -7.03 -1.01 3.32
N GLU A 142 -7.01 -2.02 2.45
CA GLU A 142 -8.07 -3.02 2.35
C GLU A 142 -7.95 -4.03 3.50
N GLU A 143 -9.09 -4.54 3.97
CA GLU A 143 -9.08 -5.59 4.98
C GLU A 143 -8.34 -6.82 4.44
N SER A 144 -7.54 -7.46 5.29
CA SER A 144 -6.75 -8.63 4.90
C SER A 144 -7.67 -9.81 4.55
N GLN A 145 -7.99 -9.95 3.27
CA GLN A 145 -8.72 -11.08 2.71
C GLN A 145 -7.76 -12.11 2.13
N THR A 146 -8.15 -13.39 2.15
CA THR A 146 -7.42 -14.42 1.41
C THR A 146 -7.87 -14.44 -0.05
N LEU A 147 -7.03 -15.00 -0.93
CA LEU A 147 -7.41 -15.22 -2.32
C LEU A 147 -8.69 -16.08 -2.44
N ASN A 148 -8.93 -16.97 -1.48
CA ASN A 148 -10.13 -17.79 -1.47
C ASN A 148 -11.38 -16.99 -1.04
N ASP A 149 -11.24 -16.04 -0.11
CA ASP A 149 -12.33 -15.15 0.29
C ASP A 149 -12.76 -14.29 -0.90
N TYR A 150 -11.79 -13.78 -1.68
CA TYR A 150 -12.06 -13.08 -2.94
C TYR A 150 -12.96 -13.88 -3.90
N PHE A 151 -12.78 -15.20 -3.99
CA PHE A 151 -13.62 -16.05 -4.85
C PHE A 151 -14.95 -16.45 -4.20
N SER A 152 -15.00 -16.52 -2.88
CA SER A 152 -16.18 -16.95 -2.11
C SER A 152 -17.20 -15.84 -1.91
N ASP A 153 -16.75 -14.59 -1.81
CA ASP A 153 -17.60 -13.42 -1.53
C ASP A 153 -18.27 -12.82 -2.78
N ASN A 154 -17.90 -13.29 -3.98
CA ASN A 154 -18.44 -12.80 -5.26
C ASN A 154 -19.73 -13.54 -5.68
N GLU A 155 -20.65 -12.83 -6.35
CA GLU A 155 -21.97 -13.33 -6.81
C GLU A 155 -21.90 -14.57 -7.73
N SER A 156 -20.73 -14.85 -8.32
CA SER A 156 -20.51 -15.99 -9.21
C SER A 156 -20.08 -17.28 -8.51
N SER A 157 -19.88 -17.25 -7.18
CA SER A 157 -19.46 -18.36 -6.31
C SER A 157 -18.48 -19.34 -6.96
N LEU A 158 -17.23 -18.92 -7.16
CA LEU A 158 -16.17 -19.82 -7.64
C LEU A 158 -15.57 -20.58 -6.46
N THR A 159 -15.16 -21.82 -6.69
CA THR A 159 -14.44 -22.61 -5.66
C THR A 159 -12.98 -22.76 -6.07
N LEU A 160 -12.07 -22.20 -5.26
CA LEU A 160 -10.62 -22.35 -5.43
C LEU A 160 -10.08 -23.30 -4.35
N GLU A 161 -9.80 -24.54 -4.73
CA GLU A 161 -9.29 -25.54 -3.80
C GLU A 161 -8.42 -26.59 -4.50
N ASN A 162 -7.42 -27.11 -3.80
CA ASN A 162 -6.62 -28.26 -4.26
C ASN A 162 -6.00 -28.08 -5.66
N ASP A 163 -5.45 -26.90 -5.95
CA ASP A 163 -4.92 -26.53 -7.28
C ASP A 163 -6.00 -26.62 -8.39
N GLN A 164 -7.26 -26.34 -8.05
CA GLN A 164 -8.38 -26.32 -9.01
C GLN A 164 -9.25 -25.09 -8.80
N LEU A 165 -9.74 -24.55 -9.92
CA LEU A 165 -10.82 -23.57 -9.94
C LEU A 165 -12.05 -24.18 -10.59
N LYS A 166 -13.19 -24.07 -9.90
CA LYS A 166 -14.46 -24.68 -10.31
C LYS A 166 -15.56 -23.63 -10.34
N GLY A 167 -16.45 -23.73 -11.33
CA GLY A 167 -17.65 -22.92 -11.42
C GLY A 167 -18.65 -23.49 -12.41
N GLU A 168 -19.85 -22.92 -12.42
CA GLU A 168 -20.90 -23.26 -13.38
C GLU A 168 -20.48 -22.88 -14.80
N PHE A 169 -20.92 -23.67 -15.78
CA PHE A 169 -20.65 -23.44 -17.18
C PHE A 169 -21.82 -23.85 -18.07
N LEU A 170 -22.42 -22.83 -18.69
CA LEU A 170 -23.51 -22.96 -19.66
C LEU A 170 -22.97 -22.78 -21.08
N TYR A 171 -23.45 -23.59 -22.02
CA TYR A 171 -23.12 -23.47 -23.44
C TYR A 171 -24.24 -24.03 -24.32
N ASN A 172 -24.33 -23.58 -25.57
CA ASN A 172 -25.24 -24.17 -26.55
C ASN A 172 -24.49 -24.88 -27.68
N ILE A 173 -25.12 -25.90 -28.26
CA ILE A 173 -24.65 -26.59 -29.46
C ILE A 173 -25.72 -26.49 -30.54
N THR A 174 -25.42 -25.77 -31.61
CA THR A 174 -26.33 -25.55 -32.74
C THR A 174 -25.91 -26.43 -33.92
N LYS A 175 -26.83 -27.25 -34.42
CA LYS A 175 -26.68 -28.03 -35.65
C LYS A 175 -26.94 -27.15 -36.86
N THR A 176 -26.03 -27.18 -37.83
CA THR A 176 -26.13 -26.41 -39.07
C THR A 176 -26.74 -27.24 -40.20
N ASP A 177 -27.28 -26.57 -41.22
CA ASP A 177 -27.90 -27.19 -42.41
C ASP A 177 -26.93 -28.08 -43.22
N LYS A 178 -25.62 -27.90 -43.04
CA LYS A 178 -24.56 -28.70 -43.69
C LYS A 178 -24.00 -29.81 -42.81
N GLU A 179 -24.79 -30.24 -41.82
CA GLU A 179 -24.42 -31.24 -40.82
C GLU A 179 -23.24 -30.85 -39.90
N GLY A 180 -22.73 -29.62 -39.93
CA GLY A 180 -21.72 -29.13 -38.98
C GLY A 180 -22.32 -28.70 -37.63
N LEU A 181 -21.49 -28.61 -36.58
CA LEU A 181 -21.86 -28.10 -35.26
C LEU A 181 -21.22 -26.74 -34.98
N VAL A 182 -21.98 -25.84 -34.34
CA VAL A 182 -21.53 -24.56 -33.82
C VAL A 182 -21.67 -24.56 -32.29
N PHE A 183 -20.65 -24.07 -31.60
CA PHE A 183 -20.61 -23.99 -30.14
C PHE A 183 -20.75 -22.54 -29.71
N ASP A 184 -21.88 -22.21 -29.10
CA ASP A 184 -22.10 -20.88 -28.55
C ASP A 184 -21.67 -20.89 -27.08
N LEU A 185 -20.46 -20.39 -26.87
CA LEU A 185 -19.88 -20.22 -25.54
C LEU A 185 -20.22 -18.82 -25.02
N PRO A 186 -20.43 -18.66 -23.71
CA PRO A 186 -20.70 -17.35 -23.13
C PRO A 186 -19.50 -16.43 -23.36
N SER A 187 -19.78 -15.19 -23.74
CA SER A 187 -18.76 -14.17 -24.04
C SER A 187 -17.98 -13.73 -22.79
N GLN A 188 -18.59 -13.89 -21.62
CA GLN A 188 -17.99 -13.71 -20.30
C GLN A 188 -18.10 -15.03 -19.54
N ASN A 189 -16.99 -15.49 -18.99
CA ASN A 189 -16.94 -16.75 -18.26
C ASN A 189 -16.17 -16.52 -16.97
N THR A 190 -16.88 -16.60 -15.86
CA THR A 190 -16.37 -16.28 -14.52
C THR A 190 -15.21 -17.18 -14.13
N VAL A 191 -15.21 -18.46 -14.53
CA VAL A 191 -14.09 -19.38 -14.31
C VAL A 191 -12.85 -18.96 -15.11
N ILE A 192 -13.02 -18.50 -16.36
CA ILE A 192 -11.90 -17.98 -17.17
C ILE A 192 -11.36 -16.67 -16.57
N GLU A 193 -12.25 -15.77 -16.15
CA GLU A 193 -11.87 -14.51 -15.51
C GLU A 193 -11.12 -14.76 -14.20
N GLY A 194 -11.62 -15.65 -13.35
CA GLY A 194 -10.95 -16.07 -12.13
C GLY A 194 -9.62 -16.76 -12.37
N LEU A 195 -9.52 -17.60 -13.41
CA LEU A 195 -8.25 -18.22 -13.82
C LEU A 195 -7.24 -17.17 -14.29
N VAL A 196 -7.66 -16.18 -15.07
CA VAL A 196 -6.82 -15.05 -15.47
C VAL A 196 -6.32 -14.30 -14.25
N PHE A 197 -7.19 -14.03 -13.27
CA PHE A 197 -6.83 -13.38 -12.02
C PHE A 197 -5.73 -14.16 -11.27
N VAL A 198 -5.95 -15.47 -11.01
CA VAL A 198 -4.95 -16.34 -10.35
C VAL A 198 -3.62 -16.35 -11.09
N ALA A 199 -3.65 -16.50 -12.42
CA ALA A 199 -2.46 -16.53 -13.24
C ALA A 199 -1.70 -15.19 -13.20
N THR A 200 -2.41 -14.06 -13.32
CA THR A 200 -1.83 -12.72 -13.23
C THR A 200 -1.12 -12.50 -11.90
N LYS A 201 -1.78 -12.81 -10.77
CA LYS A 201 -1.13 -12.71 -9.44
C LYS A 201 0.13 -13.57 -9.38
N ALA A 202 0.04 -14.83 -9.81
CA ALA A 202 1.18 -15.74 -9.73
C ALA A 202 2.38 -15.28 -10.56
N VAL A 203 2.19 -14.79 -11.77
CA VAL A 203 3.31 -14.35 -12.63
C VAL A 203 3.92 -13.02 -12.18
N GLN A 204 3.17 -12.22 -11.40
CA GLN A 204 3.62 -10.93 -10.88
C GLN A 204 4.14 -10.99 -9.45
N TYR A 205 4.11 -12.17 -8.82
CA TYR A 205 4.55 -12.35 -7.42
C TYR A 205 5.89 -11.68 -7.10
N ALA A 206 6.92 -11.89 -7.93
CA ALA A 206 8.24 -11.33 -7.68
C ALA A 206 8.26 -9.79 -7.81
N ALA A 207 7.40 -9.21 -8.65
CA ALA A 207 7.28 -7.77 -8.77
C ALA A 207 6.63 -7.17 -7.53
N TYR A 208 5.59 -7.80 -6.98
CA TYR A 208 4.96 -7.38 -5.71
C TYR A 208 5.97 -7.42 -4.57
N VAL A 209 6.69 -8.52 -4.39
CA VAL A 209 7.73 -8.65 -3.35
C VAL A 209 8.76 -7.52 -3.46
N LYS A 210 9.26 -7.25 -4.67
CA LYS A 210 10.28 -6.22 -4.89
C LYS A 210 9.76 -4.80 -4.60
N GLU A 211 8.54 -4.48 -5.03
CA GLU A 211 7.94 -3.17 -4.73
C GLU A 211 7.76 -2.98 -3.22
N ASN A 212 7.26 -4.02 -2.57
CA ASN A 212 7.09 -4.10 -1.13
C ASN A 212 8.39 -3.92 -0.35
N GLU A 213 9.48 -4.56 -0.76
CA GLU A 213 10.81 -4.36 -0.19
C GLU A 213 11.26 -2.89 -0.30
N LEU A 214 11.04 -2.25 -1.46
CA LEU A 214 11.33 -0.83 -1.65
C LEU A 214 10.46 0.07 -0.75
N ILE A 215 9.20 -0.28 -0.54
CA ILE A 215 8.31 0.46 0.36
C ILE A 215 8.83 0.36 1.80
N ASP A 216 9.19 -0.84 2.26
CA ASP A 216 9.74 -1.05 3.60
C ASP A 216 11.04 -0.27 3.82
N GLU A 217 11.95 -0.30 2.84
CA GLU A 217 13.21 0.48 2.87
C GLU A 217 12.92 1.98 3.01
N ASN A 218 12.00 2.52 2.20
CA ASN A 218 11.62 3.93 2.27
C ASN A 218 10.95 4.30 3.61
N ILE A 219 10.12 3.42 4.18
CA ILE A 219 9.50 3.65 5.49
C ILE A 219 10.57 3.75 6.58
N GLU A 220 11.56 2.85 6.55
CA GLU A 220 12.65 2.84 7.52
C GLU A 220 13.59 4.05 7.36
N GLU A 221 13.96 4.42 6.13
CA GLU A 221 14.76 5.62 5.86
C GLU A 221 14.05 6.89 6.35
N ASN A 222 12.75 7.01 6.09
CA ASN A 222 11.96 8.14 6.58
C ASN A 222 11.87 8.17 8.11
N ARG A 223 11.76 7.00 8.76
CA ARG A 223 11.80 6.90 10.23
C ARG A 223 13.12 7.39 10.78
N GLN A 224 14.24 6.90 10.26
CA GLN A 224 15.58 7.31 10.70
C GLN A 224 15.83 8.80 10.49
N MET A 225 15.40 9.35 9.35
CA MET A 225 15.50 10.79 9.09
C MET A 225 14.65 11.61 10.06
N SER A 226 13.44 11.15 10.39
CA SER A 226 12.60 11.80 11.40
C SER A 226 13.21 11.72 12.80
N GLU A 227 13.83 10.60 13.16
CA GLU A 227 14.50 10.43 14.46
C GLU A 227 15.72 11.36 14.56
N GLN A 228 16.57 11.42 13.54
CA GLN A 228 17.70 12.34 13.46
C GLN A 228 17.24 13.81 13.55
N ASN A 229 16.24 14.20 12.77
CA ASN A 229 15.69 15.55 12.84
C ASN A 229 15.17 15.87 14.25
N ASN A 230 14.51 14.91 14.92
CA ASN A 230 14.02 15.10 16.27
C ASN A 230 15.18 15.25 17.28
N GLU A 231 16.24 14.46 17.17
CA GLU A 231 17.44 14.57 18.01
C GLU A 231 18.13 15.94 17.83
N GLU A 232 18.28 16.42 16.59
CA GLU A 232 18.85 17.74 16.30
C GLU A 232 17.99 18.87 16.90
N GLN A 233 16.66 18.79 16.78
CA GLN A 233 15.76 19.79 17.37
C GLN A 233 15.78 19.75 18.91
N THR A 234 15.85 18.56 19.51
CA THR A 234 16.03 18.43 20.97
C THR A 234 17.36 19.02 21.42
N ALA A 235 18.46 18.79 20.70
CA ALA A 235 19.75 19.38 21.04
C ALA A 235 19.73 20.92 20.95
N LEU A 236 19.15 21.47 19.89
CA LEU A 236 18.99 22.92 19.72
C LEU A 236 18.11 23.53 20.83
N ALA A 237 17.04 22.84 21.22
CA ALA A 237 16.19 23.25 22.33
C ALA A 237 16.96 23.29 23.65
N GLN A 238 17.81 22.30 23.93
CA GLN A 238 18.68 22.31 25.11
C GLN A 238 19.61 23.52 25.11
N GLU A 239 20.27 23.78 23.97
CA GLU A 239 21.22 24.90 23.85
C GLU A 239 20.53 26.25 24.08
N ALA A 240 19.34 26.45 23.51
CA ALA A 240 18.56 27.66 23.72
C ALA A 240 18.18 27.85 25.21
N MET A 241 17.82 26.77 25.91
CA MET A 241 17.54 26.80 27.35
C MET A 241 18.77 27.10 28.19
N ASP A 242 19.92 26.52 27.86
CA ASP A 242 21.17 26.70 28.59
C ASP A 242 21.70 28.13 28.47
N VAL A 243 21.65 28.69 27.25
CA VAL A 243 22.00 30.09 27.00
C VAL A 243 21.10 31.01 27.82
N ARG A 244 19.77 30.82 27.76
CA ARG A 244 18.84 31.65 28.49
C ARG A 244 18.98 31.50 30.00
N LYS A 245 19.20 30.29 30.51
CA LYS A 245 19.44 30.02 31.93
C LYS A 245 20.66 30.80 32.43
N LYS A 246 21.76 30.78 31.66
CA LYS A 246 22.99 31.52 31.98
C LYS A 246 22.75 33.03 32.08
N GLU A 247 21.96 33.61 31.17
CA GLU A 247 21.57 35.02 31.23
C GLU A 247 20.78 35.32 32.52
N LEU A 248 19.78 34.50 32.82
CA LEU A 248 18.94 34.63 34.00
C LEU A 248 19.75 34.52 35.29
N ASP A 249 20.68 33.57 35.38
CA ASP A 249 21.54 33.42 36.57
C ASP A 249 22.45 34.64 36.77
N SER A 250 23.00 35.19 35.69
CA SER A 250 23.77 36.45 35.72
C SER A 250 22.90 37.61 36.21
N ASP A 251 21.69 37.76 35.67
CA ASP A 251 20.81 38.88 36.02
C ASP A 251 20.27 38.76 37.45
N LYS A 252 20.00 37.54 37.91
CA LYS A 252 19.66 37.25 39.31
C LYS A 252 20.76 37.73 40.25
N ALA A 253 22.02 37.40 39.95
CA ALA A 253 23.16 37.83 40.76
C ALA A 253 23.24 39.37 40.84
N LYS A 254 23.11 40.06 39.70
CA LYS A 254 23.12 41.53 39.64
C LYS A 254 21.97 42.16 40.46
N GLN A 255 20.75 41.61 40.37
CA GLN A 255 19.61 42.15 41.13
C GLN A 255 19.76 41.93 42.64
N VAL A 256 20.33 40.79 43.07
CA VAL A 256 20.63 40.55 44.50
C VAL A 256 21.66 41.55 45.01
N GLU A 257 22.75 41.75 44.27
CA GLU A 257 23.77 42.74 44.61
C GLU A 257 23.17 44.14 44.72
N ARG A 258 22.38 44.56 43.72
CA ARG A 258 21.72 45.86 43.72
C ARG A 258 20.76 46.04 44.90
N LEU A 259 19.96 45.03 45.22
CA LEU A 259 19.06 45.07 46.37
C LEU A 259 19.83 45.26 47.68
N ASN A 260 20.92 44.51 47.86
CA ASN A 260 21.76 44.62 49.06
C ASN A 260 22.40 46.01 49.16
N LEU A 261 22.96 46.53 48.07
CA LEU A 261 23.53 47.89 48.04
C LEU A 261 22.48 48.97 48.35
N THR A 262 21.25 48.83 47.84
CA THR A 262 20.15 49.75 48.16
C THR A 262 19.76 49.65 49.63
N TRP A 263 19.67 48.43 50.19
CA TRP A 263 19.42 48.23 51.62
C TRP A 263 20.50 48.88 52.48
N ASP A 264 21.77 48.73 52.09
CA ASP A 264 22.91 49.25 52.84
C ASP A 264 22.97 50.78 52.88
N LYS A 265 22.43 51.46 51.87
CA LYS A 265 22.32 52.93 51.83
C LYS A 265 21.28 53.51 52.79
N LEU A 266 20.32 52.70 53.27
CA LEU A 266 19.31 53.18 54.21
C LEU A 266 19.94 53.57 55.55
N GLY A 267 19.41 54.65 56.15
CA GLY A 267 19.77 55.06 57.51
C GLY A 267 19.40 54.01 58.57
N ALA A 268 20.05 54.04 59.73
CA ALA A 268 19.88 53.06 60.81
C ALA A 268 18.43 52.95 61.31
N ASP A 269 17.72 54.07 61.40
CA ASP A 269 16.32 54.12 61.84
C ASP A 269 15.41 53.40 60.85
N LYS A 270 15.62 53.62 59.53
CA LYS A 270 14.88 52.94 58.46
C LYS A 270 15.18 51.45 58.43
N LYS A 271 16.45 51.06 58.57
CA LYS A 271 16.84 49.64 58.64
C LYS A 271 16.16 48.94 59.82
N THR A 272 16.08 49.59 60.98
CA THR A 272 15.40 49.05 62.17
C THR A 272 13.89 48.92 61.92
N GLN A 273 13.28 49.96 61.36
CA GLN A 273 11.84 49.99 61.07
C GLN A 273 11.42 48.90 60.06
N PHE A 274 12.21 48.68 59.01
CA PHE A 274 11.83 47.80 57.89
C PHE A 274 12.47 46.40 57.92
N LYS A 275 13.23 46.04 58.97
CA LYS A 275 13.94 44.76 59.05
C LYS A 275 13.01 43.55 58.93
N GLN A 276 11.90 43.57 59.66
CA GLN A 276 10.93 42.47 59.66
C GLN A 276 10.21 42.39 58.31
N ASP A 277 9.76 43.53 57.77
CA ASP A 277 9.12 43.62 56.45
C ASP A 277 10.03 43.08 55.34
N GLN A 278 11.33 43.40 55.38
CA GLN A 278 12.30 42.88 54.41
C GLN A 278 12.46 41.35 54.52
N SER A 279 12.49 40.80 55.73
CA SER A 279 12.56 39.35 55.97
C SER A 279 11.30 38.63 55.46
N ASP A 280 10.13 39.17 55.77
CA ASP A 280 8.86 38.58 55.33
C ASP A 280 8.67 38.70 53.82
N TRP A 281 9.15 39.79 53.22
CA TRP A 281 9.18 39.97 51.78
C TRP A 281 10.04 38.89 51.09
N PHE A 282 11.20 38.52 51.62
CA PHE A 282 12.02 37.44 51.04
C PHE A 282 11.28 36.11 50.99
N LYS A 283 10.57 35.75 52.08
CA LYS A 283 9.75 34.53 52.15
C LYS A 283 8.59 34.58 51.16
N LYS A 284 7.88 35.71 51.13
CA LYS A 284 6.77 35.94 50.20
C LYS A 284 7.19 35.79 48.75
N ARG A 285 8.28 36.46 48.34
CA ARG A 285 8.85 36.34 46.99
C ARG A 285 9.15 34.89 46.64
N ASP A 286 9.83 34.16 47.52
CA ASP A 286 10.22 32.77 47.24
C ASP A 286 8.99 31.86 47.01
N VAL A 287 7.99 31.96 47.87
CA VAL A 287 6.75 31.17 47.74
C VAL A 287 5.97 31.57 46.48
N GLU A 288 5.77 32.85 46.23
CA GLU A 288 5.06 33.33 45.03
C GLU A 288 5.75 32.86 43.75
N CYS A 289 7.08 32.97 43.67
CA CYS A 289 7.81 32.56 42.48
C CYS A 289 7.80 31.04 42.27
N LYS A 290 7.79 30.23 43.33
CA LYS A 290 7.62 28.77 43.22
C LYS A 290 6.26 28.38 42.66
N VAL A 291 5.20 29.07 43.10
CA VAL A 291 3.84 28.82 42.59
C VAL A 291 3.73 29.23 41.12
N LEU A 292 4.23 30.40 40.76
CA LEU A 292 4.17 30.89 39.37
C LEU A 292 4.99 30.05 38.40
N ALA A 293 6.11 29.47 38.85
CA ALA A 293 6.99 28.62 38.07
C ALA A 293 6.41 27.24 37.71
N GLN A 294 5.26 26.86 38.30
CA GLN A 294 4.58 25.60 37.98
C GLN A 294 3.75 25.66 36.70
N LYS A 295 3.59 26.85 36.11
CA LYS A 295 2.79 27.03 34.88
C LYS A 295 3.39 26.27 33.71
N SER A 296 2.54 25.52 33.02
CA SER A 296 2.91 24.89 31.76
C SER A 296 3.16 25.95 30.69
N VAL A 297 4.01 25.64 29.71
CA VAL A 297 4.22 26.50 28.53
C VAL A 297 2.90 26.72 27.78
N GLU A 298 2.03 25.71 27.74
CA GLU A 298 0.71 25.76 27.11
C GLU A 298 -0.24 26.78 27.75
N GLU A 299 0.02 27.14 29.02
CA GLU A 299 -0.77 28.12 29.78
C GLU A 299 -0.23 29.55 29.61
N ILE A 300 0.90 29.72 28.91
CA ILE A 300 1.50 31.01 28.61
C ILE A 300 0.96 31.48 27.25
N PRO A 301 0.37 32.68 27.15
CA PRO A 301 -0.05 33.23 25.86
C PRO A 301 1.13 33.27 24.88
N GLU A 302 0.90 32.95 23.60
CA GLU A 302 1.97 32.86 22.59
C GLU A 302 2.85 34.12 22.51
N LYS A 303 2.24 35.30 22.65
CA LYS A 303 2.93 36.60 22.68
C LYS A 303 3.89 36.78 23.85
N ASP A 304 3.70 36.02 24.93
CA ASP A 304 4.45 36.08 26.18
C ASP A 304 5.47 34.92 26.27
N LEU A 305 5.51 34.02 25.27
CA LEU A 305 6.51 32.94 25.18
C LEU A 305 7.89 33.48 24.81
N GLU A 306 8.90 33.12 25.60
CA GLU A 306 10.29 33.33 25.24
C GLU A 306 10.73 32.39 24.10
N THR A 307 11.76 32.78 23.36
CA THR A 307 12.25 32.01 22.18
C THR A 307 12.52 30.54 22.48
N TYR A 308 13.13 30.22 23.64
CA TYR A 308 13.40 28.82 24.01
C TYR A 308 12.10 28.02 24.29
N GLN A 309 11.06 28.70 24.78
CA GLN A 309 9.76 28.09 25.10
C GLN A 309 8.96 27.73 23.86
N LYS A 310 9.22 28.39 22.73
CA LYS A 310 8.61 28.05 21.43
C LYS A 310 9.05 26.70 20.88
N GLN A 311 10.08 26.08 21.47
CA GLN A 311 10.58 24.75 21.12
C GLN A 311 10.10 23.67 22.10
N SER A 312 9.04 23.93 22.88
CA SER A 312 8.55 23.03 23.93
C SER A 312 8.16 21.64 23.44
N ASP A 313 7.81 21.52 22.17
CA ASP A 313 7.45 20.24 21.53
C ASP A 313 8.60 19.24 21.55
N TYR A 314 9.85 19.72 21.56
CA TYR A 314 11.06 18.91 21.57
C TYR A 314 11.63 18.68 22.97
N TRP A 315 10.94 19.14 24.02
CA TRP A 315 11.46 19.07 25.37
C TRP A 315 11.38 17.66 25.97
N THR A 316 12.43 17.29 26.67
CA THR A 316 12.46 16.14 27.58
C THR A 316 11.83 16.48 28.94
N ALA A 317 11.72 15.50 29.84
CA ALA A 317 11.27 15.75 31.22
C ALA A 317 12.24 16.68 31.97
N ASP A 318 13.54 16.52 31.76
CA ASP A 318 14.57 17.35 32.40
C ASP A 318 14.53 18.80 31.88
N MET A 319 14.31 18.99 30.58
CA MET A 319 14.09 20.32 30.00
C MET A 319 12.86 21.00 30.61
N ARG A 320 11.74 20.28 30.75
CA ARG A 320 10.54 20.83 31.42
C ARG A 320 10.86 21.31 32.85
N LYS A 321 11.64 20.54 33.59
CA LYS A 321 12.10 20.92 34.93
C LYS A 321 13.04 22.15 34.90
N GLN A 322 13.97 22.20 33.95
CA GLN A 322 14.84 23.37 33.75
C GLN A 322 14.04 24.63 33.41
N ASN A 323 13.00 24.54 32.59
CA ASN A 323 12.08 25.65 32.33
C ASN A 323 11.40 26.13 33.62
N GLN A 324 10.92 25.23 34.49
CA GLN A 324 10.35 25.63 35.79
C GLN A 324 11.38 26.42 36.63
N GLU A 325 12.64 25.97 36.68
CA GLU A 325 13.70 26.71 37.37
C GLU A 325 13.97 28.09 36.76
N MET A 326 13.92 28.20 35.44
CA MET A 326 14.10 29.46 34.71
C MET A 326 12.94 30.42 34.97
N GLN A 327 11.69 29.94 34.94
CA GLN A 327 10.50 30.75 35.27
C GLN A 327 10.54 31.24 36.73
N TYR A 328 10.96 30.39 37.68
CA TYR A 328 11.20 30.82 39.06
C TYR A 328 12.23 31.96 39.10
N THR A 329 13.32 31.81 38.36
CA THR A 329 14.41 32.80 38.33
C THR A 329 13.95 34.12 37.72
N GLN A 330 13.12 34.10 36.67
CA GLN A 330 12.52 35.30 36.09
C GLN A 330 11.64 36.05 37.09
N CYS A 331 10.72 35.34 37.75
CA CYS A 331 9.91 35.93 38.81
C CYS A 331 10.78 36.52 39.93
N PHE A 332 11.82 35.78 40.33
CA PHE A 332 12.75 36.23 41.37
C PHE A 332 13.43 37.55 40.97
N ILE A 333 13.95 37.64 39.75
CA ILE A 333 14.61 38.85 39.20
C ILE A 333 13.63 40.02 39.22
N GLN A 334 12.43 39.84 38.68
CA GLN A 334 11.40 40.88 38.59
C GLN A 334 11.04 41.42 39.98
N LYS A 335 10.65 40.54 40.90
CA LYS A 335 10.25 40.93 42.27
C LYS A 335 11.40 41.62 42.99
N THR A 336 12.64 41.16 42.80
CA THR A 336 13.83 41.76 43.41
C THR A 336 14.10 43.17 42.87
N ALA A 337 13.89 43.40 41.57
CA ALA A 337 13.98 44.71 40.97
C ALA A 337 12.89 45.66 41.51
N GLU A 338 11.64 45.20 41.58
CA GLU A 338 10.50 45.96 42.16
C GLU A 338 10.78 46.36 43.61
N ARG A 339 11.30 45.43 44.43
CA ARG A 339 11.66 45.74 45.82
C ARG A 339 12.83 46.70 45.94
N THR A 340 13.80 46.60 45.04
CA THR A 340 14.92 47.56 44.98
C THR A 340 14.40 48.97 44.70
N ILE A 341 13.45 49.13 43.79
CA ILE A 341 12.81 50.43 43.52
C ILE A 341 12.06 50.93 44.75
N TYR A 342 11.26 50.07 45.39
CA TYR A 342 10.55 50.41 46.63
C TYR A 342 11.48 50.92 47.73
N LEU A 343 12.57 50.20 48.02
CA LEU A 343 13.52 50.61 49.06
C LEU A 343 14.27 51.89 48.69
N ASN A 344 14.58 52.11 47.41
CA ASN A 344 15.21 53.36 46.97
C ASN A 344 14.31 54.58 47.23
N ASN A 345 12.99 54.43 47.13
CA ASN A 345 12.02 55.49 47.43
C ASN A 345 11.82 55.75 48.93
N LEU A 346 12.46 54.95 49.81
CA LEU A 346 12.48 55.16 51.25
C LEU A 346 13.69 55.99 51.73
N ASN A 347 14.69 56.19 50.85
CA ASN A 347 15.77 57.16 51.04
C ASN A 347 15.23 58.56 50.80
#